data_AF-A0A834M2E7-F1
#
_entry.id   AF-A0A834M2E7-F1
#
_cell.length_a   1.000
_cell.length_b   1.000
_cell.length_c   1.000
_cell.angle_alpha   90.00
_cell.angle_beta   90.00
_cell.angle_gamma   90.00
#
_symmetry.space_group_name_H-M   'P 1'
#
loop_
_entity.id
_entity.type
_entity.pdbx_description
1 polymer ?
#
loop_
_entity_poly.entity_id
_entity_poly.type
_entity_poly.pdbx_seq_one_letter_code
_entity_poly.pdbx_strand_id
1 'polypeptide(L)'
;MDKKEFHVLIKYCFLKGKNTVEAKTWLDAEFPEAAPGKSTITDWYVKFRRGEMITQVGERSGRPKEVVTDKNIKKIHKMVLNDPKFILKEKADTLKISTERCTSYYSPATISYSHVTKECSL
;
A
#
# COMPACT_ATOMS: atom_id res chain seq x y z
N MET A 1 -24.08 -15.45 -8.30
CA MET A 1 -22.74 -15.89 -7.89
C MET A 1 -21.90 -14.66 -7.65
N ASP A 2 -21.30 -14.56 -6.46
CA ASP A 2 -20.48 -13.43 -6.09
C ASP A 2 -19.11 -13.49 -6.76
N LYS A 3 -18.46 -12.33 -6.94
CA LYS A 3 -17.11 -12.24 -7.52
C LYS A 3 -16.09 -13.11 -6.75
N LYS A 4 -16.24 -13.23 -5.43
CA LYS A 4 -15.39 -14.07 -4.58
C LYS A 4 -15.53 -15.56 -4.88
N GLU A 5 -16.74 -16.01 -5.24
CA GLU A 5 -17.02 -17.40 -5.60
C GLU A 5 -16.36 -17.76 -6.93
N PHE A 6 -16.37 -16.83 -7.90
CA PHE A 6 -15.64 -17.03 -9.16
C PHE A 6 -14.13 -17.19 -8.97
N HIS A 7 -13.50 -16.56 -7.98
CA HIS A 7 -12.08 -16.77 -7.72
C HIS A 7 -11.78 -18.22 -7.31
N VAL A 8 -12.69 -18.86 -6.59
CA VAL A 8 -12.58 -20.27 -6.20
C VAL A 8 -12.69 -21.16 -7.44
N LEU A 9 -13.61 -20.86 -8.35
CA LEU A 9 -13.77 -21.60 -9.61
C LEU A 9 -12.57 -21.43 -10.55
N ILE A 10 -12.04 -20.21 -10.67
CA ILE A 10 -10.82 -19.94 -11.47
C ILE A 10 -9.63 -20.70 -10.88
N LYS A 11 -9.50 -20.73 -9.54
CA LYS A 11 -8.47 -21.52 -8.85
C LYS A 11 -8.64 -23.02 -9.13
N TYR A 12 -9.87 -23.52 -9.13
CA TYR A 12 -10.16 -24.90 -9.48
C TYR A 12 -9.71 -25.23 -10.91
N CYS A 13 -10.03 -24.37 -11.90
CA CYS A 13 -9.55 -24.55 -13.28
C CYS A 13 -8.01 -24.58 -13.37
N PHE A 14 -7.35 -23.67 -12.64
CA PHE A 14 -5.88 -23.62 -12.58
C PHE A 14 -5.29 -24.93 -12.04
N LEU A 15 -5.82 -25.44 -10.92
CA LEU A 15 -5.36 -26.69 -10.30
C LEU A 15 -5.65 -27.93 -11.18
N LYS A 16 -6.67 -27.87 -12.02
CA LYS A 16 -6.95 -28.90 -13.03
C LYS A 16 -6.06 -28.81 -14.27
N GLY A 17 -5.12 -27.87 -14.32
CA GLY A 17 -4.20 -27.70 -15.44
C GLY A 17 -4.83 -27.03 -16.67
N LYS A 18 -6.06 -26.52 -16.57
CA LYS A 18 -6.70 -25.80 -17.67
C LYS A 18 -5.98 -24.48 -17.93
N ASN A 19 -5.75 -24.15 -19.20
CA ASN A 19 -5.24 -22.82 -19.56
C ASN A 19 -6.34 -21.75 -19.43
N THR A 20 -5.97 -20.46 -19.58
CA THR A 20 -6.91 -19.35 -19.41
C THR A 20 -8.05 -19.35 -20.43
N VAL A 21 -7.82 -19.88 -21.63
CA VAL A 21 -8.84 -19.96 -22.69
C VAL A 21 -9.86 -21.04 -22.34
N GLU A 22 -9.39 -22.24 -21.98
CA GLU A 22 -10.25 -23.34 -21.54
C GLU A 22 -11.05 -23.01 -20.28
N ALA A 23 -10.44 -22.30 -19.34
CA ALA A 23 -11.13 -21.81 -18.15
C ALA A 23 -12.21 -20.80 -18.51
N LYS A 24 -11.93 -19.88 -19.45
CA LYS A 24 -12.92 -18.90 -19.93
C LYS A 24 -14.09 -19.59 -20.61
N THR A 25 -13.82 -20.50 -21.56
CA THR A 25 -14.86 -21.25 -22.27
C THR A 25 -15.72 -22.07 -21.30
N TRP A 26 -15.11 -22.72 -20.31
CA TRP A 26 -15.85 -23.48 -19.30
C TRP A 26 -16.71 -22.58 -18.42
N LEU A 27 -16.19 -21.44 -17.96
CA LEU A 27 -16.95 -20.47 -17.16
C LEU A 27 -18.10 -19.84 -17.95
N ASP A 28 -17.91 -19.56 -19.24
CA ASP A 28 -18.97 -19.03 -20.11
C ASP A 28 -20.07 -20.05 -20.38
N ALA A 29 -19.72 -21.33 -20.51
CA ALA A 29 -20.70 -22.39 -20.69
C ALA A 29 -21.53 -22.63 -19.43
N GLU A 30 -20.90 -22.58 -18.25
CA GLU A 30 -21.57 -22.84 -16.97
C GLU A 30 -22.33 -21.61 -16.44
N PHE A 31 -21.82 -20.39 -16.71
CA PHE A 31 -22.33 -19.13 -16.18
C PHE A 31 -22.49 -18.04 -17.26
N PRO A 32 -23.35 -18.22 -18.28
CA PRO A 32 -23.37 -17.36 -19.47
C PRO A 32 -23.58 -15.87 -19.22
N GLU A 33 -24.36 -15.49 -18.19
CA GLU A 33 -24.64 -14.08 -17.87
C GLU A 33 -23.73 -13.49 -16.79
N ALA A 34 -23.10 -14.33 -15.98
CA ALA A 34 -22.35 -13.92 -14.79
C ALA A 34 -20.85 -14.21 -14.89
N ALA A 35 -20.41 -14.88 -15.95
CA ALA A 35 -19.03 -15.32 -16.12
C ALA A 35 -18.05 -14.13 -16.06
N PRO A 36 -16.92 -14.29 -15.35
CA PRO A 36 -15.92 -13.25 -15.26
C PRO A 36 -15.30 -12.96 -16.63
N GLY A 37 -14.87 -11.71 -16.80
CA GLY A 37 -14.15 -11.29 -18.00
C GLY A 37 -12.80 -11.99 -18.14
N LYS A 38 -12.29 -12.04 -19.38
CA LYS A 38 -10.99 -12.64 -19.71
C LYS A 38 -9.83 -12.02 -18.92
N SER A 39 -9.87 -10.70 -18.69
CA SER A 39 -8.87 -9.99 -17.89
C SER A 39 -8.82 -10.51 -16.45
N THR A 40 -9.98 -10.62 -15.79
CA THR A 40 -10.09 -11.16 -14.43
C THR A 40 -9.49 -12.56 -14.33
N ILE A 41 -9.80 -13.46 -15.27
CA ILE A 41 -9.24 -14.82 -15.28
C ILE A 41 -7.73 -14.77 -15.44
N THR A 42 -7.22 -13.95 -16.36
CA THR A 42 -5.77 -13.79 -16.59
C THR A 42 -5.05 -13.28 -15.34
N ASP A 43 -5.57 -12.24 -14.71
CA ASP A 43 -4.97 -11.64 -13.51
C ASP A 43 -4.85 -12.67 -12.37
N TRP A 44 -5.91 -13.46 -12.15
CA TRP A 44 -5.90 -14.54 -11.15
C TRP A 44 -4.91 -15.65 -11.50
N TYR A 45 -4.82 -16.03 -12.78
CA TYR A 45 -3.83 -17.01 -13.22
C TYR A 45 -2.39 -16.53 -12.99
N VAL A 46 -2.09 -15.23 -13.18
CA VAL A 46 -0.77 -14.67 -12.86
C VAL A 46 -0.47 -14.80 -11.37
N LYS A 47 -1.44 -14.50 -10.50
CA LYS A 47 -1.30 -14.67 -9.04
C LYS A 47 -1.05 -16.12 -8.65
N PHE A 48 -1.81 -17.06 -9.19
CA PHE A 48 -1.64 -18.48 -8.89
C PHE A 48 -0.28 -19.02 -9.34
N ARG A 49 0.23 -18.55 -10.49
CA ARG A 49 1.62 -18.87 -10.93
C ARG A 49 2.69 -18.32 -9.98
N ARG A 50 2.41 -17.22 -9.28
CA ARG A 50 3.29 -16.65 -8.24
C ARG A 50 3.16 -17.35 -6.89
N GLY A 51 2.28 -18.35 -6.76
CA GLY A 51 2.00 -19.06 -5.51
C GLY A 51 0.93 -18.41 -4.62
N GLU A 52 0.32 -17.31 -5.07
CA GLU A 52 -0.73 -16.60 -4.30
C GLU A 52 -2.09 -17.32 -4.44
N MET A 53 -2.28 -18.39 -3.69
CA MET A 53 -3.46 -19.26 -3.76
C MET A 53 -4.67 -18.79 -2.92
N ILE A 54 -4.56 -17.63 -2.29
CA ILE A 54 -5.62 -17.06 -1.44
C ILE A 54 -6.66 -16.40 -2.35
N THR A 55 -7.90 -16.91 -2.33
CA THR A 55 -9.02 -16.43 -3.16
C THR A 55 -9.84 -15.32 -2.49
N GLN A 56 -9.68 -15.18 -1.18
CA GLN A 56 -10.26 -14.06 -0.43
C GLN A 56 -9.43 -12.80 -0.70
N VAL A 57 -10.08 -11.82 -1.34
CA VAL A 57 -9.55 -10.47 -1.35
C VAL A 57 -9.70 -9.94 0.07
N GLY A 58 -8.61 -9.89 0.82
CA GLY A 58 -8.57 -9.20 2.12
C GLY A 58 -9.08 -7.77 1.95
N GLU A 59 -9.64 -7.20 3.01
CA GLU A 59 -9.98 -5.77 2.99
C GLU A 59 -8.75 -4.99 2.53
N ARG A 60 -8.91 -4.17 1.49
CA ARG A 60 -7.83 -3.29 1.08
C ARG A 60 -7.54 -2.39 2.27
N SER A 61 -6.34 -2.47 2.82
CA SER A 61 -5.88 -1.49 3.80
C SER A 61 -5.92 -0.13 3.11
N GLY A 62 -6.94 0.67 3.43
CA GLY A 62 -6.96 2.08 3.07
C GLY A 62 -5.84 2.82 3.81
N ARG A 63 -5.63 4.10 3.46
CA ARG A 63 -4.76 4.97 4.26
C ARG A 63 -5.24 4.92 5.73
N PRO A 64 -4.40 4.57 6.71
CA PRO A 64 -4.82 4.55 8.10
C PRO A 64 -5.26 5.97 8.49
N LYS A 65 -6.52 6.13 8.90
CA LYS A 65 -7.07 7.43 9.35
C LYS A 65 -6.43 7.92 10.66
N GLU A 66 -5.70 7.04 11.36
CA GLU A 66 -5.16 7.29 12.69
C GLU A 66 -3.77 7.94 12.70
N VAL A 67 -3.14 8.15 11.53
CA VAL A 67 -1.79 8.74 11.43
C VAL A 67 -1.77 10.16 12.04
N VAL A 68 -2.83 10.94 11.82
CA VAL A 68 -2.96 12.33 12.26
C VAL A 68 -3.88 12.42 13.48
N THR A 69 -3.52 11.73 14.55
CA THR A 69 -4.19 11.88 15.86
C THR A 69 -3.37 12.83 16.74
N ASP A 70 -4.01 13.69 17.54
CA ASP A 70 -3.32 14.60 18.49
C ASP A 70 -2.29 13.89 19.38
N LYS A 71 -2.55 12.63 19.73
CA LYS A 71 -1.63 11.78 20.50
C LYS A 71 -0.33 11.51 19.73
N ASN A 72 -0.44 11.20 18.44
CA ASN A 72 0.71 10.92 17.58
C ASN A 72 1.47 12.21 17.27
N ILE A 73 0.76 13.32 17.04
CA ILE A 73 1.35 14.66 16.89
C ILE A 73 2.18 15.02 18.13
N LYS A 74 1.59 14.92 19.33
CA LYS A 74 2.31 15.17 20.60
C LYS A 74 3.52 14.26 20.80
N LYS A 75 3.48 13.00 20.33
CA LYS A 75 4.60 12.06 20.41
C LYS A 75 5.74 12.46 19.48
N ILE A 76 5.43 12.81 18.23
CA ILE A 76 6.39 13.31 17.26
C ILE A 76 7.04 14.60 17.77
N HIS A 77 6.24 15.52 18.31
CA HIS A 77 6.74 16.74 18.95
C HIS A 77 7.77 16.49 20.04
N LYS A 78 7.51 15.53 20.93
CA LYS A 78 8.46 15.18 22.00
C LYS A 78 9.74 14.56 21.45
N MET A 79 9.64 13.69 20.44
CA MET A 79 10.81 13.10 19.78
C MET A 79 11.67 14.17 19.11
N VAL A 80 11.03 15.12 18.43
CA VAL A 80 11.65 16.28 17.78
C VAL A 80 12.38 17.17 18.78
N LEU A 81 11.75 17.47 19.92
CA LEU A 81 12.36 18.29 20.98
C LEU A 81 13.51 17.58 21.69
N ASN A 82 13.41 16.26 21.87
CA ASN A 82 14.41 15.48 22.59
C ASN A 82 15.66 15.18 21.73
N ASP A 83 15.51 15.05 20.41
CA ASP A 83 16.65 14.84 19.51
C ASP A 83 16.54 15.67 18.21
N PRO A 84 17.06 16.91 18.22
CA PRO A 84 17.07 17.75 17.02
C PRO A 84 17.99 17.22 15.92
N LYS A 85 18.93 16.30 16.22
CA LYS A 85 19.83 15.72 15.21
C LYS A 85 19.11 14.71 14.32
N PHE A 86 18.08 14.03 14.85
CA PHE A 86 17.23 13.12 14.08
C PHE A 86 16.58 13.85 12.89
N ILE A 87 16.01 15.03 13.14
CA ILE A 87 15.34 15.85 12.11
C ILE A 87 16.33 16.37 11.07
N LEU A 88 17.51 16.78 11.52
CA LEU A 88 18.57 17.24 10.62
C LEU A 88 19.02 16.12 9.68
N LYS A 89 19.14 14.90 10.20
CA LYS A 89 19.51 13.72 9.42
C LYS A 89 18.41 13.34 8.42
N GLU A 90 17.16 13.28 8.87
CA GLU A 90 16.00 12.99 8.01
C GLU A 90 15.87 14.02 6.87
N LYS A 91 16.09 15.31 7.15
CA LYS A 91 16.10 16.36 6.12
C LYS A 91 17.28 16.26 5.18
N ALA A 92 18.47 15.98 5.70
CA ALA A 92 19.66 15.77 4.89
C ALA A 92 19.44 14.61 3.91
N ASP A 93 18.86 13.51 4.39
CA ASP A 93 18.52 12.33 3.60
C ASP A 93 17.45 12.65 2.54
N THR A 94 16.39 13.38 2.91
CA THR A 94 15.30 13.78 2.01
C THR A 94 15.79 14.73 0.91
N LEU A 95 16.60 15.72 1.27
CA LEU A 95 17.15 16.72 0.35
C LEU A 95 18.42 16.23 -0.36
N LYS A 96 18.91 15.03 -0.02
CA LYS A 96 20.18 14.45 -0.52
C LYS A 96 21.37 15.40 -0.37
N ILE A 97 21.45 16.11 0.75
CA ILE A 97 22.55 17.02 1.10
C ILE A 97 23.29 16.49 2.31
N SER A 98 24.55 16.91 2.52
CA SER A 98 25.29 16.51 3.72
C SER A 98 24.68 17.12 4.98
N THR A 99 24.71 16.38 6.08
CA THR A 99 24.18 16.81 7.39
C THR A 99 24.82 18.10 7.87
N GLU A 100 26.12 18.29 7.59
CA GLU A 100 26.88 19.52 7.86
C GLU A 100 26.30 20.74 7.12
N ARG A 101 25.98 20.58 5.82
CA ARG A 101 25.30 21.64 5.07
C ARG A 101 23.89 21.86 5.59
N CYS A 102 23.19 20.81 6.02
CA CYS A 102 21.87 20.95 6.64
C CYS A 102 21.93 21.77 7.94
N THR A 103 22.96 21.57 8.77
CA THR A 103 23.13 22.33 10.03
C THR A 103 23.42 23.82 9.83
N SER A 104 24.06 24.21 8.72
CA SER A 104 24.30 25.63 8.44
C SER A 104 23.04 26.36 7.97
N TYR A 105 22.15 25.67 7.23
CA TYR A 105 20.86 26.23 6.79
C TYR A 105 19.80 26.21 7.90
N TYR A 106 19.82 25.19 8.73
CA TYR A 106 18.82 24.96 9.77
C TYR A 106 19.50 24.99 11.13
N SER A 107 19.60 26.19 11.72
CA SER A 107 20.02 26.34 13.12
C SER A 107 19.06 25.57 14.05
N PRO A 108 19.54 24.92 15.12
CA PRO A 108 18.68 24.22 16.08
C PRO A 108 17.54 25.09 16.64
N ALA A 109 17.74 26.41 16.72
CA ALA A 109 16.74 27.38 17.16
C ALA A 109 15.61 27.63 16.16
N THR A 110 15.82 27.44 14.84
CA THR A 110 14.82 27.70 13.79
C THR A 110 14.02 26.46 13.37
N ILE A 111 14.48 25.25 13.73
CA ILE A 111 13.84 23.97 13.39
C ILE A 111 12.58 23.72 14.23
N SER A 112 12.54 24.16 15.48
CA SER A 112 11.42 23.87 16.40
C SER A 112 10.10 24.58 16.00
N TYR A 113 10.17 25.76 15.38
CA TYR A 113 8.99 26.58 15.06
C TYR A 113 8.45 26.39 13.63
N SER A 114 9.32 26.12 12.65
CA SER A 114 8.96 26.18 11.22
C SER A 114 8.42 24.87 10.63
N HIS A 115 8.77 23.71 11.20
CA HIS A 115 8.42 22.40 10.63
C HIS A 115 7.10 21.84 11.17
N VAL A 116 6.79 22.13 12.43
CA VAL A 116 5.50 21.78 13.03
C VAL A 116 4.34 22.56 12.39
N THR A 117 4.53 23.87 12.20
CA THR A 117 3.45 24.78 11.78
C THR A 117 3.03 24.56 10.32
N LYS A 118 3.95 24.10 9.47
CA LYS A 118 3.67 23.81 8.06
C LYS A 118 2.95 22.47 7.83
N GLU A 119 3.13 21.48 8.70
CA GLU A 119 2.43 20.19 8.58
C GLU A 119 1.08 20.14 9.32
N CYS A 120 0.82 21.03 10.28
CA CYS A 120 -0.46 21.11 10.98
C CYS A 120 -1.52 22.00 10.29
N SER A 121 -1.22 22.61 9.14
CA SER A 121 -2.12 23.55 8.44
C SER A 121 -2.78 22.97 7.17
N LEU A 122 -2.84 21.65 7.01
CA LEU A 122 -3.50 20.95 5.89
C LEU A 122 -4.53 19.94 6.39
#